data_AF-A0A8J3IHC3-F1
#
_entry.id   AF-A0A8J3IHC3-F1
#
_cell.length_a   1.000
_cell.length_b   1.000
_cell.length_c   1.000
_cell.angle_alpha   90.00
_cell.angle_beta   90.00
_cell.angle_gamma   90.00
#
_symmetry.space_group_name_H-M   'P 1'
#
loop_
_entity.id
_entity.type
_entity.pdbx_description
1 polymer ?
#
loop_
_entity_poly.entity_id
_entity_poly.type
_entity_poly.pdbx_seq_one_letter_code
_entity_poly.pdbx_strand_id
1 'polypeptide(L)' 'MLRVMSRRGDDRLTWDEQKVVAGDLEAIAAVREAERIFAQERAKGSTAFRVEPGKPIQRIDQFDATAEQIVMVPRVVGG' A
#
# COMPACT_ATOMS: atom_id res chain seq x y z
N MET A 1 -1.82 -4.69 4.35
CA MET A 1 -2.32 -3.30 4.58
C MET A 1 -1.50 -2.26 3.82
N LEU A 2 -2.06 -1.10 3.47
CA LEU A 2 -1.38 -0.01 2.75
C LEU A 2 -1.17 1.20 3.66
N ARG A 3 0.03 1.78 3.63
CA ARG A 3 0.39 3.03 4.30
C ARG A 3 0.89 4.05 3.31
N VAL A 4 0.38 5.27 3.37
CA VAL A 4 0.85 6.39 2.56
C VAL A 4 1.51 7.41 3.46
N MET A 5 2.83 7.53 3.34
CA MET A 5 3.57 8.60 3.99
C MET A 5 3.33 9.89 3.22
N SER A 6 2.91 10.93 3.91
CA SER A 6 2.80 12.27 3.34
C SER A 6 3.42 13.29 4.29
N ARG A 7 3.63 14.52 3.80
CA ARG A 7 4.04 15.64 4.67
C ARG A 7 3.01 15.96 5.76
N ARG A 8 1.76 15.52 5.60
CA ARG A 8 0.64 15.80 6.51
C ARG A 8 0.39 14.67 7.51
N GLY A 9 0.99 13.49 7.30
CA GLY A 9 0.78 12.34 8.18
C GLY A 9 0.94 10.98 7.50
N ASP A 10 0.46 9.96 8.20
CA ASP A 10 0.48 8.54 7.83
C ASP A 10 -0.95 8.07 7.60
N ASP A 11 -1.39 8.08 6.34
CA ASP A 11 -2.70 7.56 5.98
C ASP A 11 -2.62 6.03 5.91
N ARG A 12 -3.53 5.35 6.61
CA ARG A 12 -3.55 3.88 6.71
C ARG A 12 -4.84 3.34 6.12
N LEU A 13 -4.71 2.35 5.26
CA LEU A 13 -5.81 1.57 4.72
C LEU A 13 -5.58 0.09 5.02
N THR A 14 -6.50 -0.49 5.79
CA THR A 14 -6.47 -1.90 6.20
C THR A 14 -7.64 -2.64 5.59
N TRP A 15 -7.38 -3.87 5.16
CA TRP A 15 -8.41 -4.82 4.73
C TRP A 15 -8.12 -6.15 5.41
N ASP A 16 -9.14 -7.01 5.51
CA ASP A 16 -9.02 -8.34 6.08
C ASP A 16 -8.84 -9.35 4.94
N GLU A 17 -7.65 -9.93 4.84
CA GLU A 17 -7.29 -10.90 3.80
C GLU A 17 -8.18 -12.16 3.86
N GLN A 18 -8.60 -12.59 5.06
CA GLN A 18 -9.47 -13.76 5.20
C GLN A 18 -10.85 -13.46 4.62
N LYS A 19 -11.38 -12.24 4.84
CA LYS A 19 -12.64 -11.80 4.24
C LYS A 19 -12.54 -11.65 2.72
N VAL A 20 -11.41 -11.17 2.20
CA VAL A 20 -11.17 -11.12 0.75
C VAL A 20 -11.25 -12.52 0.14
N VAL A 21 -10.58 -13.50 0.76
CA VAL A 21 -10.61 -14.91 0.31
C VAL A 21 -12.02 -15.51 0.42
N ALA A 22 -12.77 -15.13 1.44
CA ALA A 22 -14.17 -15.54 1.62
C ALA A 22 -15.15 -14.86 0.64
N GLY A 23 -14.70 -13.93 -0.20
CA GLY A 23 -15.54 -13.24 -1.18
C GLY A 23 -16.34 -12.07 -0.63
N ASP A 24 -15.95 -11.54 0.54
CA ASP A 24 -16.60 -10.39 1.15
C ASP A 24 -16.43 -9.12 0.29
N LEU A 25 -17.56 -8.52 -0.09
CA LEU A 25 -17.57 -7.38 -1.02
C LEU A 25 -16.94 -6.12 -0.42
N GLU A 26 -17.04 -5.92 0.90
CA GLU A 26 -16.45 -4.78 1.59
C GLU A 26 -14.92 -4.90 1.61
N ALA A 27 -14.42 -6.09 1.94
CA ALA A 27 -12.99 -6.38 1.93
C ALA A 27 -12.40 -6.25 0.51
N ILE A 28 -13.10 -6.76 -0.51
CA ILE A 28 -12.70 -6.61 -1.91
C ILE A 28 -12.71 -5.13 -2.33
N ALA A 29 -13.72 -4.36 -1.91
CA ALA A 29 -13.78 -2.92 -2.20
C ALA A 29 -12.61 -2.16 -1.56
N ALA A 30 -12.24 -2.50 -0.31
CA ALA A 30 -11.08 -1.92 0.36
C ALA A 30 -9.76 -2.23 -0.37
N VAL A 31 -9.58 -3.46 -0.87
CA VAL A 31 -8.39 -3.81 -1.68
C VAL A 31 -8.34 -3.00 -2.98
N ARG A 32 -9.47 -2.87 -3.68
CA ARG A 32 -9.54 -2.07 -4.91
C ARG A 32 -9.23 -0.60 -4.66
N GLU A 33 -9.68 -0.07 -3.53
CA GLU A 33 -9.37 1.31 -3.14
C GLU A 33 -7.87 1.46 -2.80
N ALA A 34 -7.27 0.47 -2.15
CA ALA A 34 -5.83 0.42 -1.90
C ALA A 34 -5.03 0.43 -3.21
N GLU A 35 -5.43 -0.38 -4.18
CA GLU A 35 -4.83 -0.43 -5.50
C GLU A 35 -4.93 0.92 -6.22
N ARG A 36 -6.10 1.57 -6.15
CA ARG A 36 -6.32 2.91 -6.72
C ARG A 36 -5.38 3.95 -6.11
N ILE A 37 -5.27 3.98 -4.78
CA ILE A 37 -4.38 4.90 -4.06
C ILE A 37 -2.92 4.62 -4.41
N PHE A 38 -2.52 3.34 -4.45
CA PHE A 38 -1.18 2.94 -4.86
C PHE A 38 -0.83 3.49 -6.24
N ALA A 39 -1.70 3.27 -7.24
CA ALA A 39 -1.48 3.75 -8.60
C ALA A 39 -1.37 5.28 -8.66
N GLN A 40 -2.22 5.99 -7.91
CA GLN A 40 -2.16 7.46 -7.82
C GLN A 40 -0.86 7.95 -7.19
N GLU A 41 -0.42 7.35 -6.09
CA GLU A 41 0.83 7.73 -5.43
C GLU A 41 2.05 7.40 -6.31
N ARG A 42 2.05 6.26 -6.99
CA ARG A 42 3.08 5.93 -8.00
C ARG A 42 3.12 6.94 -9.13
N ALA A 43 1.97 7.37 -9.64
CA ALA A 43 1.89 8.40 -10.67
C ALA A 43 2.44 9.77 -10.21
N LYS A 44 2.34 10.08 -8.91
CA LYS A 44 2.98 11.26 -8.29
C LYS A 44 4.49 11.10 -8.07
N GLY A 45 5.05 9.94 -8.39
CA GLY A 45 6.47 9.63 -8.23
C GLY A 45 6.84 9.04 -6.86
N SER A 46 5.86 8.63 -6.04
CA SER A 46 6.11 7.91 -4.79
C SER A 46 6.73 6.54 -5.07
N THR A 47 7.59 6.08 -4.17
CA THR A 47 8.20 4.74 -4.20
C THR A 47 7.46 3.82 -3.25
N ALA A 48 7.15 2.60 -3.70
CA ALA A 48 6.46 1.62 -2.88
C ALA A 48 7.42 0.56 -2.33
N PHE A 49 7.21 0.17 -1.08
CA PHE A 49 8.00 -0.86 -0.41
C PHE A 49 7.08 -1.90 0.21
N ARG A 50 7.31 -3.16 -0.14
CA ARG A 50 6.77 -4.32 0.56
C ARG A 50 7.59 -4.56 1.82
N VAL A 51 6.91 -4.62 2.96
CA VAL A 51 7.48 -4.84 4.29
C VAL A 51 6.84 -6.08 4.88
N GLU A 52 7.68 -7.04 5.25
CA GLU A 52 7.30 -8.26 5.94
C GLU A 52 8.26 -8.48 7.13
N PRO A 53 7.75 -8.83 8.32
CA PRO A 53 8.59 -9.14 9.48
C PRO A 53 9.61 -10.23 9.14
N GLY A 54 10.88 -9.98 9.48
CA GLY A 54 11.97 -10.94 9.27
C GLY A 54 12.45 -11.07 7.82
N LYS A 55 11.87 -10.35 6.85
CA LYS A 55 12.37 -10.29 5.47
C LYS A 55 12.97 -8.92 5.15
N PRO A 56 13.94 -8.86 4.22
CA PRO A 56 14.40 -7.59 3.68
C PRO A 56 13.24 -6.80 3.07
N ILE A 57 13.28 -5.48 3.23
CA ILE A 57 12.33 -4.58 2.58
C ILE A 57 12.56 -4.66 1.07
N GLN A 58 11.48 -4.84 0.30
CA GLN A 58 11.54 -4.96 -1.15
C GLN A 58 10.83 -3.79 -1.81
N ARG A 59 11.51 -3.12 -2.76
CA ARG A 59 10.85 -2.14 -3.61
C ARG A 59 9.94 -2.85 -4.60
N ILE A 60 8.69 -2.43 -4.70
CA ILE A 60 7.72 -2.98 -5.63
C ILE A 60 7.26 -1.90 -6.61
N ASP A 61 7.03 -2.29 -7.86
CA ASP A 61 6.49 -1.39 -8.89
C ASP A 61 5.00 -1.62 -9.15
N GLN A 62 4.48 -2.78 -8.75
CA GLN A 62 3.08 -3.18 -8.87
C GLN A 62 2.47 -3.39 -7.47
N PHE A 63 1.15 -3.17 -7.36
CA PHE A 63 0.43 -3.40 -6.12
C PHE A 63 0.36 -4.89 -5.80
N ASP A 64 0.58 -5.23 -4.54
CA ASP A 64 0.57 -6.61 -4.05
C ASP A 64 -0.41 -6.75 -2.88
N ALA A 65 -1.62 -7.21 -3.18
CA ALA A 65 -2.66 -7.40 -2.17
C ALA A 65 -2.30 -8.45 -1.11
N THR A 66 -1.31 -9.31 -1.37
CA THR A 66 -0.84 -10.37 -0.47
C THR A 66 0.30 -9.90 0.46
N ALA A 67 0.78 -8.67 0.26
CA ALA A 67 1.78 -8.09 1.14
C ALA A 67 1.15 -7.70 2.48
N GLU A 68 1.71 -8.24 3.56
CA GLU A 68 1.33 -7.89 4.94
C GLU A 68 1.32 -6.36 5.13
N GLN A 69 2.35 -5.68 4.61
CA GLN A 69 2.40 -4.22 4.57
C GLN A 69 3.04 -3.69 3.28
N ILE A 70 2.38 -2.69 2.68
CA ILE A 70 2.94 -1.83 1.63
C ILE A 70 3.07 -0.41 2.19
N VAL A 71 4.25 0.19 2.03
CA VAL A 71 4.53 1.58 2.42
C VAL A 71 4.85 2.41 1.19
N MET A 72 4.08 3.47 0.95
CA MET A 72 4.33 4.47 -0.06
C MET A 72 5.14 5.62 0.53
N VAL A 73 6.32 5.88 -0.03
CA VAL A 73 7.22 6.97 0.37
C VAL A 73 7.24 8.02 -0.74
N PRO A 74 6.88 9.28 -0.47
CA PRO A 74 6.85 10.33 -1.46
C PRO A 74 8.27 10.69 -1.89
N ARG A 75 8.45 11.13 -3.13
CA ARG A 75 9.73 11.63 -3.61
C ARG A 75 10.15 12.85 -2.79
N VAL A 76 11.23 12.73 -2.01
CA VAL A 76 11.84 13.86 -1.29
C VAL A 76 12.84 14.52 -2.24
N VAL A 77 12.55 15.75 -2.66
CA VAL A 77 13.59 16.64 -3.19
C VAL A 77 14.13 17.43 -2.01
N GLY A 78 15.35 17.09 -1.58
CA GLY A 78 16.07 17.91 -0.60
C GLY A 78 16.44 19.25 -1.23
N GLY A 79 16.12 20.34 -0.53
CA GLY A 79 16.65 21.67 -0.82
C GLY A 79 17.94 21.90 -0.07
#